data_AF-A0AB74QG07-F1
#
_entry.id   AF-A0AB74QG07-F1
#
_cell.length_a   1.000
_cell.length_b   1.000
_cell.length_c   1.000
_cell.angle_alpha   90.00
_cell.angle_beta   90.00
_cell.angle_gamma   90.00
#
_symmetry.space_group_name_H-M   'P 1'
#
loop_
_entity.id
_entity.type
_entity.pdbx_description
1 polymer ?
#
loop_
_entity_poly.entity_id
_entity_poly.type
_entity_poly.pdbx_seq_one_letter_code
_entity_poly.pdbx_strand_id
1 'polypeptide(L)'
;MTKFNFIGNEIYITEERNRYNSIRIEYENIANKARKEFIKVYRSCNENLDDVINNAYAQGASIILKSIKCTLDRLIENKFYNISEELFIEQYCQRVVEIWESAYGIIND
;
A
#
# COMPACT_ATOMS: atom_id res chain seq x y z
N MET A 1 11.63 -3.63 27.91
CA MET A 1 10.27 -3.14 28.24
C MET A 1 10.35 -1.68 28.67
N THR A 2 9.70 -0.77 27.96
CA THR A 2 9.79 0.69 28.22
C THR A 2 8.54 1.14 28.96
N LYS A 3 8.71 1.88 30.06
CA LYS A 3 7.64 2.33 30.94
C LYS A 3 7.33 3.80 30.66
N PHE A 4 6.07 4.15 30.41
CA PHE A 4 5.61 5.51 30.16
C PHE A 4 4.43 5.86 31.06
N ASN A 5 4.49 7.00 31.74
CA ASN A 5 3.39 7.47 32.58
C ASN A 5 2.45 8.35 31.76
N PHE A 6 1.18 7.95 31.63
CA PHE A 6 0.15 8.72 30.96
C PHE A 6 -1.06 8.91 31.87
N ILE A 7 -1.36 10.16 32.24
CA ILE A 7 -2.50 10.55 33.09
C ILE A 7 -2.61 9.65 34.34
N GLY A 8 -1.52 9.56 35.10
CA GLY A 8 -1.47 8.78 36.34
C GLY A 8 -1.43 7.26 36.17
N ASN A 9 -1.47 6.73 34.94
CA ASN A 9 -1.39 5.30 34.66
C ASN A 9 -0.03 4.93 34.09
N GLU A 10 0.49 3.78 34.52
CA GLU A 10 1.72 3.20 34.00
C GLU A 10 1.40 2.37 32.74
N ILE A 11 1.87 2.85 31.59
CA ILE A 11 1.74 2.13 30.31
C ILE A 11 3.05 1.38 30.05
N TYR A 12 2.93 0.07 29.87
CA TYR A 12 4.03 -0.80 29.48
C TYR A 12 4.06 -0.93 27.96
N ILE A 13 5.14 -0.46 27.33
CA ILE A 13 5.41 -0.72 25.91
C ILE A 13 6.12 -2.08 25.84
N THR A 14 5.40 -3.08 25.36
CA THR A 14 5.92 -4.43 25.12
C THR A 14 6.75 -4.45 23.83
N GLU A 15 7.57 -5.49 23.67
CA GLU A 15 8.41 -5.67 22.48
C GLU A 15 7.55 -5.87 21.21
N GLU A 16 6.39 -6.51 21.36
CA GLU A 16 5.38 -6.73 20.34
C GLU A 16 4.79 -5.41 19.84
N ARG A 17 4.55 -4.44 20.73
CA ARG A 17 4.10 -3.10 20.34
C ARG A 17 5.16 -2.38 19.51
N ASN A 18 6.44 -2.49 19.88
CA ASN A 18 7.53 -1.93 19.09
C ASN A 18 7.65 -2.61 17.73
N ARG A 19 7.51 -3.94 17.69
CA ARG A 19 7.52 -4.72 16.45
C ARG A 19 6.38 -4.32 15.52
N TYR A 20 5.16 -4.19 16.05
CA TYR A 20 4.01 -3.69 15.31
C TYR A 20 4.25 -2.29 14.74
N ASN A 21 4.75 -1.36 15.56
CA ASN A 21 5.03 0.01 15.13
C ASN A 21 6.07 0.06 14.01
N SER A 22 7.12 -0.77 14.10
CA SER A 22 8.13 -0.92 13.06
C SER A 22 7.50 -1.34 11.74
N ILE A 23 6.71 -2.42 11.76
CA ILE A 23 6.00 -2.96 10.59
C ILE A 23 5.05 -1.91 9.99
N ARG A 24 4.29 -1.20 10.84
CA ARG A 24 3.38 -0.14 10.41
C ARG A 24 4.11 0.97 9.65
N ILE A 25 5.23 1.47 10.19
CA ILE A 25 6.06 2.50 9.55
C ILE A 25 6.62 1.97 8.22
N GLU A 26 7.03 0.70 8.19
CA GLU A 26 7.57 0.06 7.00
C GLU A 26 6.57 0.03 5.84
N TYR A 27 5.31 -0.33 6.11
CA TYR A 27 4.25 -0.35 5.11
C TYR A 27 3.81 1.05 4.70
N GLU A 28 3.77 2.00 5.63
CA GLU A 28 3.54 3.42 5.33
C GLU A 28 4.60 3.96 4.36
N ASN A 29 5.86 3.55 4.52
CA ASN A 29 6.96 3.90 3.62
C ASN A 29 6.81 3.27 2.23
N ILE A 30 6.39 2.00 2.13
CA ILE A 30 6.09 1.36 0.84
C ILE A 30 5.01 2.17 0.10
N ALA A 31 3.88 2.44 0.76
CA ALA A 31 2.77 3.16 0.15
C ALA A 31 3.18 4.57 -0.31
N ASN A 32 3.96 5.28 0.53
CA ASN A 32 4.48 6.60 0.17
C ASN A 32 5.44 6.56 -1.02
N LYS A 33 6.27 5.52 -1.13
CA LYS A 33 7.17 5.33 -2.28
C LYS A 33 6.36 5.08 -3.56
N ALA A 34 5.37 4.20 -3.50
CA ALA A 34 4.48 3.90 -4.61
C ALA A 34 3.73 5.15 -5.10
N ARG A 35 3.17 5.94 -4.17
CA ARG A 35 2.52 7.22 -4.49
C ARG A 35 3.46 8.18 -5.23
N LYS A 36 4.70 8.32 -4.75
CA LYS A 36 5.72 9.18 -5.39
C LYS A 36 6.08 8.67 -6.78
N GLU A 37 6.21 7.35 -6.95
CA GLU A 37 6.44 6.72 -8.26
C GLU A 37 5.28 7.02 -9.21
N PHE A 38 4.03 6.88 -8.77
CA PHE A 38 2.86 7.17 -9.60
C PHE A 38 2.82 8.64 -10.02
N ILE A 39 2.98 9.58 -9.09
CA ILE A 39 3.00 11.01 -9.41
C ILE A 39 4.10 11.34 -10.42
N LYS A 40 5.27 10.70 -10.28
CA LYS A 40 6.38 10.89 -11.22
C LYS A 40 6.01 10.39 -12.62
N VAL A 41 5.57 9.14 -12.73
CA VAL A 41 5.19 8.51 -14.01
C VAL A 41 4.04 9.27 -14.67
N TYR A 42 3.00 9.58 -13.91
CA TYR A 42 1.84 10.32 -14.37
C TYR A 42 2.23 11.66 -15.00
N ARG A 43 3.14 12.41 -14.36
CA ARG A 43 3.60 13.71 -14.85
C ARG A 43 4.55 13.62 -16.03
N SER A 44 5.33 12.54 -16.15
CA SER A 44 6.32 12.39 -17.22
C SER A 44 5.76 11.75 -18.49
N CYS A 45 4.64 11.05 -18.39
CA CYS A 45 4.09 10.24 -19.48
C CYS A 45 2.73 10.72 -19.99
N ASN A 46 2.11 11.68 -19.31
CA ASN A 46 0.81 12.21 -19.72
C ASN A 46 0.91 13.74 -19.87
N GLU A 47 0.99 14.22 -21.12
CA GLU A 47 1.12 15.64 -21.43
C GLU A 47 -0.23 16.29 -21.72
N ASN A 48 -1.20 15.50 -22.17
CA ASN A 48 -2.55 15.92 -22.54
C ASN A 48 -3.62 14.98 -21.97
N LEU A 49 -4.89 15.33 -22.19
CA LEU A 49 -6.03 14.55 -21.69
C LEU A 49 -6.11 13.16 -22.32
N ASP A 50 -5.78 13.02 -23.61
CA ASP A 50 -5.81 11.73 -24.30
C ASP A 50 -4.78 10.76 -23.71
N ASP A 51 -3.58 11.24 -23.34
CA ASP A 51 -2.59 10.42 -22.66
C ASP A 51 -3.09 9.93 -21.30
N VAL A 52 -3.79 10.80 -20.55
CA VAL A 52 -4.36 10.45 -19.25
C VAL A 52 -5.42 9.36 -19.42
N ILE A 53 -6.34 9.53 -20.36
CA ILE A 53 -7.39 8.54 -20.67
C ILE A 53 -6.75 7.22 -21.07
N ASN A 54 -5.76 7.23 -21.96
CA ASN A 54 -5.18 6.01 -22.51
C ASN A 54 -4.23 5.28 -21.55
N ASN A 55 -3.50 6.02 -20.69
CA ASN A 55 -2.36 5.46 -19.97
C ASN A 55 -2.48 5.47 -18.44
N ALA A 56 -3.19 6.44 -17.84
CA ALA A 56 -3.12 6.66 -16.40
C ALA A 56 -3.69 5.49 -15.59
N TYR A 57 -4.73 4.81 -16.11
CA TYR A 57 -5.29 3.61 -15.48
C TYR A 57 -4.23 2.50 -15.33
N ALA A 58 -3.58 2.16 -16.45
CA ALA A 58 -2.56 1.09 -16.48
C ALA A 58 -1.33 1.46 -15.64
N GLN A 59 -0.93 2.74 -15.65
CA GLN A 59 0.18 3.24 -14.82
C GLN A 59 -0.10 3.05 -13.33
N GLY A 60 -1.30 3.44 -12.85
CA GLY A 60 -1.67 3.28 -11.45
C GLY A 60 -1.86 1.82 -11.06
N ALA A 61 -2.54 1.01 -11.89
CA ALA A 61 -2.71 -0.42 -11.66
C ALA A 61 -1.36 -1.16 -11.52
N SER A 62 -0.40 -0.85 -12.40
CA SER A 62 0.95 -1.43 -12.33
C SER A 62 1.66 -1.12 -11.01
N ILE A 63 1.54 0.12 -10.52
CA ILE A 63 2.20 0.55 -9.28
C ILE A 63 1.51 -0.05 -8.05
N ILE A 64 0.19 -0.17 -8.06
CA ILE A 64 -0.56 -0.87 -7.01
C ILE A 64 -0.11 -2.33 -6.94
N LEU A 65 -0.08 -3.04 -8.07
CA LEU A 65 0.37 -4.44 -8.14
C LEU A 65 1.81 -4.61 -7.64
N LYS A 66 2.75 -3.74 -8.03
CA LYS A 66 4.12 -3.75 -7.49
C LYS A 66 4.15 -3.60 -5.97
N SER A 67 3.28 -2.76 -5.41
CA SER A 67 3.21 -2.51 -3.96
C SER A 67 2.62 -3.70 -3.20
N ILE A 68 1.61 -4.35 -3.78
CA ILE A 68 1.04 -5.61 -3.27
C ILE A 68 2.11 -6.69 -3.28
N LYS A 69 2.83 -6.86 -4.38
CA LYS A 69 3.92 -7.84 -4.49
C LYS A 69 5.02 -7.61 -3.45
N CYS A 70 5.44 -6.37 -3.26
CA CYS A 70 6.42 -6.02 -2.21
C CYS A 70 5.92 -6.39 -0.79
N THR A 71 4.62 -6.28 -0.56
CA THR A 71 4.00 -6.68 0.71
C THR A 71 3.98 -8.20 0.86
N LEU A 72 3.60 -8.91 -0.21
CA LEU A 72 3.58 -10.36 -0.26
C LEU A 72 4.96 -10.96 0.02
N ASP A 73 5.99 -10.46 -0.68
CA ASP A 73 7.37 -10.90 -0.54
C ASP A 73 7.83 -10.78 0.91
N ARG A 74 7.49 -9.69 1.60
CA ARG A 74 7.78 -9.51 3.03
C ARG A 74 7.05 -10.50 3.92
N LEU A 75 5.78 -10.79 3.65
CA LEU A 75 5.03 -11.78 4.43
C LEU A 75 5.63 -13.18 4.27
N ILE A 76 6.09 -13.51 3.06
CA ILE A 76 6.80 -14.76 2.75
C ILE A 76 8.13 -14.82 3.50
N GLU A 77 8.96 -13.78 3.40
CA GLU A 77 10.26 -13.69 4.10
C GLU A 77 10.13 -13.84 5.61
N ASN A 78 9.07 -13.26 6.19
CA ASN A 78 8.79 -13.35 7.61
C ASN A 78 8.05 -14.64 8.03
N LYS A 79 7.78 -15.56 7.08
CA LYS A 79 7.07 -16.84 7.28
C LYS A 79 5.64 -16.67 7.82
N PHE A 80 5.00 -15.55 7.50
CA PHE A 80 3.60 -15.26 7.84
C PHE A 80 2.64 -15.51 6.67
N TYR A 81 3.14 -16.09 5.57
CA TYR A 81 2.37 -16.33 4.35
C TYR A 81 2.15 -17.82 4.11
N ASN A 82 0.89 -18.21 3.92
CA ASN A 82 0.47 -19.61 3.76
C ASN A 82 -0.67 -19.81 2.74
N ILE A 83 -0.97 -18.80 1.91
CA ILE A 83 -2.02 -18.84 0.90
C ILE A 83 -1.46 -18.53 -0.49
N SER A 84 -2.26 -18.67 -1.57
CA SER A 84 -1.81 -18.27 -2.92
C SER A 84 -1.93 -16.76 -3.13
N GLU A 85 -1.16 -16.23 -4.09
CA GLU A 85 -1.17 -14.79 -4.41
C GLU A 85 -2.57 -14.35 -4.86
N GLU A 86 -3.26 -15.18 -5.64
CA GLU A 86 -4.64 -14.91 -6.05
C GLU A 86 -5.56 -14.78 -4.84
N LEU A 87 -5.48 -15.70 -3.87
CA LEU A 87 -6.33 -15.68 -2.68
C LEU A 87 -6.01 -14.46 -1.79
N PHE A 88 -4.73 -14.07 -1.71
CA PHE A 88 -4.33 -12.87 -0.97
C PHE A 88 -4.92 -11.60 -1.59
N ILE A 89 -4.87 -11.48 -2.91
CA ILE A 89 -5.42 -10.34 -3.63
C ILE A 89 -6.93 -10.26 -3.43
N GLU A 90 -7.63 -11.38 -3.62
CA GLU A 90 -9.09 -11.49 -3.45
C GLU A 90 -9.51 -11.10 -2.03
N GLN A 91 -8.86 -11.66 -1.00
CA GLN A 91 -9.30 -11.45 0.39
C GLN A 91 -8.89 -10.10 0.98
N TYR A 92 -7.71 -9.57 0.61
CA TYR A 92 -7.11 -8.44 1.34
C TYR A 92 -6.92 -7.19 0.47
N CYS A 93 -6.86 -7.33 -0.85
CA CYS A 93 -6.56 -6.23 -1.75
C CYS A 93 -7.75 -5.80 -2.61
N GLN A 94 -8.85 -6.56 -2.62
CA GLN A 94 -10.04 -6.25 -3.43
C GLN A 94 -10.54 -4.82 -3.23
N ARG A 95 -10.65 -4.35 -1.98
CA ARG A 95 -11.04 -2.96 -1.69
C ARG A 95 -10.10 -1.91 -2.31
N VAL A 96 -8.81 -2.21 -2.41
CA VAL A 96 -7.83 -1.28 -3.03
C VAL A 96 -8.06 -1.21 -4.53
N VAL A 97 -8.33 -2.35 -5.17
CA VAL A 97 -8.68 -2.42 -6.59
C VAL A 97 -9.96 -1.64 -6.87
N GLU A 98 -11.01 -1.85 -6.09
CA GLU A 98 -12.29 -1.13 -6.21
C GLU A 98 -12.13 0.39 -6.07
N ILE A 99 -11.30 0.85 -5.13
CA ILE A 99 -11.02 2.28 -4.96
C ILE A 99 -10.32 2.85 -6.20
N TRP A 100 -9.36 2.11 -6.76
CA TRP A 100 -8.65 2.54 -7.97
C TRP A 100 -9.58 2.60 -9.18
N GLU A 101 -10.37 1.56 -9.39
CA GLU A 101 -11.36 1.49 -10.46
C GLU A 101 -12.40 2.60 -10.34
N SER A 102 -12.90 2.88 -9.13
CA SER A 102 -13.85 3.97 -8.89
C SER A 102 -13.21 5.34 -9.15
N ALA A 103 -11.97 5.55 -8.72
CA ALA A 103 -11.28 6.81 -8.92
C ALA A 103 -11.02 7.11 -10.41
N TYR A 104 -10.77 6.08 -11.22
CA TYR A 104 -10.61 6.24 -12.66
C TYR A 104 -11.94 6.25 -13.42
N GLY A 105 -12.94 5.48 -12.99
CA GLY A 105 -14.27 5.44 -13.61
C GLY A 105 -14.96 6.82 -13.67
N ILE A 106 -14.65 7.70 -12.72
CA ILE A 106 -15.10 9.10 -12.69
C ILE A 106 -14.52 9.94 -13.85
N ILE A 107 -13.49 9.47 -14.55
CA ILE A 107 -12.86 10.19 -15.67
C ILE A 107 -13.61 9.96 -17.00
N ASN A 108 -14.50 8.96 -17.07
CA ASN A 108 -15.21 8.56 -18.30
C ASN A 108 -16.71 8.95 -18.35
N ASP A 109 -17.20 9.71 -17.36
CA ASP A 109 -18.55 10.32 -17.33
C ASP A 109 -18.44 11.86 -17.41
#